data_AF-A0A7G1II66-F1
#
_entry.id   AF-A0A7G1II66-F1
#
_cell.length_a   1.000
_cell.length_b   1.000
_cell.length_c   1.000
_cell.angle_alpha   90.00
_cell.angle_beta   90.00
_cell.angle_gamma   90.00
#
_symmetry.space_group_name_H-M   'P 1'
#
loop_
_entity.id
_entity.type
_entity.pdbx_description
1 polymer ?
#
loop_
_entity_poly.entity_id
_entity_poly.type
_entity_poly.pdbx_seq_one_letter_code
_entity_poly.pdbx_strand_id
1 'polypeptide(L)'
;MLNWGTFDTQVWRFSPATDTALLTGDIGSGKSTIVDALTTLLVPSHKAAYNKAAGAEARERTLRSYVEGHYKSERNEATGKSRAKGLRENRGTYSVILGVFTNHGYDETVTLAQVFQQRESTGQPHRFFVVATKQLSIATDFADFGSDLRDLRKRLRAAGADIFDEFPKYATSLRRLLEFDRSRPSSCSTRRSR
;
A
#
# COMPACT_ATOMS: atom_id res chain seq x y z
N MET A 1 -6.78 -2.67 0.91
CA MET A 1 -5.65 -3.10 1.74
C MET A 1 -5.95 -4.46 2.33
N LEU A 2 -4.93 -5.27 2.57
CA LEU A 2 -4.99 -6.56 3.26
C LEU A 2 -3.82 -6.65 4.24
N ASN A 3 -4.08 -7.12 5.47
CA ASN A 3 -3.06 -7.37 6.49
C ASN A 3 -2.11 -6.18 6.70
N TRP A 4 -2.65 -4.98 6.96
CA TRP A 4 -1.87 -3.75 7.12
C TRP A 4 -2.25 -2.99 8.40
N GLY A 5 -1.31 -2.78 9.30
CA GLY A 5 -1.58 -2.17 10.62
C GLY A 5 -2.56 -3.03 11.41
N THR A 6 -3.67 -2.44 11.84
CA THR A 6 -4.77 -3.15 12.52
C THR A 6 -5.76 -3.82 11.56
N PHE A 7 -5.68 -3.54 10.25
CA PHE A 7 -6.49 -4.23 9.25
C PHE A 7 -5.95 -5.65 9.05
N ASP A 8 -6.76 -6.67 9.34
CA ASP A 8 -6.31 -8.06 9.35
C ASP A 8 -7.33 -9.01 8.73
N THR A 9 -6.86 -10.11 8.14
CA THR A 9 -7.60 -11.26 7.57
C THR A 9 -8.56 -10.99 6.40
N GLN A 10 -9.04 -9.77 6.22
CA GLN A 10 -10.01 -9.41 5.18
C GLN A 10 -9.53 -8.25 4.30
N VAL A 11 -10.09 -8.16 3.10
CA VAL A 11 -9.81 -7.08 2.15
C VAL A 11 -10.63 -5.85 2.53
N TRP A 12 -9.96 -4.78 2.91
CA TRP A 12 -10.57 -3.49 3.19
C TRP A 12 -10.48 -2.57 1.98
N ARG A 13 -11.61 -2.10 1.45
CA ARG A 13 -11.68 -1.18 0.31
C ARG A 13 -12.15 0.20 0.77
N PHE A 14 -11.44 1.23 0.32
CA PHE A 14 -11.85 2.63 0.43
C PHE A 14 -11.98 3.19 -0.98
N SER A 15 -13.07 3.88 -1.28
CA SER A 15 -13.34 4.44 -2.61
C SER A 15 -13.95 5.83 -2.43
N PRO A 16 -13.17 6.91 -2.62
CA PRO A 16 -13.63 8.28 -2.35
C PRO A 16 -14.63 8.84 -3.38
N ALA A 17 -15.21 8.00 -4.26
CA ALA A 17 -16.24 8.38 -5.23
C ALA A 17 -15.99 9.72 -5.95
N THR A 18 -14.73 9.98 -6.34
CA THR A 18 -14.26 11.21 -7.02
C THR A 18 -14.41 12.54 -6.26
N ASP A 19 -14.84 12.52 -5.00
CA ASP A 19 -15.02 13.71 -4.18
C ASP A 19 -13.95 13.86 -3.08
N THR A 20 -13.93 15.03 -2.43
CA THR A 20 -13.16 15.24 -1.19
C THR A 20 -13.72 14.30 -0.11
N ALA A 21 -13.04 13.19 0.13
CA ALA A 21 -13.45 12.25 1.17
C ALA A 21 -12.95 12.69 2.55
N LEU A 22 -13.87 13.17 3.38
CA LEU A 22 -13.60 13.43 4.79
C LEU A 22 -13.59 12.11 5.57
N LEU A 23 -12.41 11.72 6.04
CA LEU A 23 -12.25 10.54 6.89
C LEU A 23 -12.62 10.92 8.34
N THR A 24 -13.91 10.83 8.68
CA THR A 24 -14.39 10.97 10.06
C THR A 24 -14.40 9.61 10.76
N GLY A 25 -14.12 9.60 12.05
CA GLY A 25 -14.17 8.39 12.88
C GLY A 25 -13.47 8.63 14.20
N ASP A 26 -13.69 7.76 15.18
CA ASP A 26 -13.16 7.93 16.54
C ASP A 26 -11.65 7.74 16.61
N ILE A 27 -11.04 8.18 17.71
CA ILE A 27 -9.62 7.93 17.98
C ILE A 27 -9.39 6.41 18.01
N GLY A 28 -8.45 5.92 17.20
CA GLY A 28 -8.16 4.48 17.07
C GLY A 28 -8.89 3.76 15.92
N SER A 29 -9.75 4.44 15.14
CA SER A 29 -10.52 3.82 14.05
C SER A 29 -9.73 3.46 12.78
N GLY A 30 -8.40 3.61 12.76
CA GLY A 30 -7.56 3.23 11.62
C GLY A 30 -7.41 4.28 10.50
N LYS A 31 -7.89 5.51 10.70
CA LYS A 31 -7.76 6.61 9.70
C LYS A 31 -6.32 6.92 9.32
N SER A 32 -5.46 7.10 10.32
CA SER A 32 -4.03 7.31 10.09
C SER A 32 -3.43 6.14 9.32
N THR A 33 -3.85 4.90 9.62
CA THR A 33 -3.37 3.69 8.92
C THR A 33 -3.69 3.70 7.43
N ILE A 34 -4.84 4.25 7.01
CA ILE A 34 -5.19 4.45 5.60
C ILE A 34 -4.28 5.51 4.96
N VAL A 35 -4.09 6.66 5.64
CA VAL A 35 -3.20 7.74 5.16
C VAL A 35 -1.76 7.26 5.04
N ASP A 36 -1.29 6.46 6.00
CA ASP A 36 0.06 5.87 6.01
C ASP A 36 0.22 4.84 4.89
N ALA A 37 -0.83 4.09 4.55
CA ALA A 37 -0.83 3.18 3.42
C ALA A 37 -0.74 3.92 2.08
N LEU A 38 -1.52 4.99 1.91
CA LEU A 38 -1.46 5.85 0.71
C LEU A 38 -0.08 6.52 0.59
N THR A 39 0.45 7.03 1.69
CA THR A 39 1.80 7.63 1.74
C THR A 39 2.85 6.59 1.36
N THR A 40 2.75 5.38 1.92
CA THR A 40 3.65 4.26 1.59
C THR A 40 3.60 3.92 0.11
N LEU A 41 2.42 3.97 -0.53
CA LEU A 41 2.25 3.67 -1.95
C LEU A 41 2.97 4.66 -2.87
N LEU A 42 3.04 5.93 -2.47
CA LEU A 42 3.48 7.06 -3.32
C LEU A 42 4.87 7.61 -2.97
N VAL A 43 5.33 7.44 -1.73
CA VAL A 43 6.54 8.08 -1.20
C VAL A 43 7.57 7.01 -0.81
N PRO A 44 8.88 7.23 -1.09
CA PRO A 44 9.91 6.29 -0.67
C PRO A 44 9.94 6.12 0.86
N SER A 45 9.91 4.88 1.32
CA SER A 45 9.83 4.50 2.73
C SER A 45 11.00 4.99 3.62
N HIS A 46 12.11 5.46 3.02
CA HIS A 46 13.30 5.96 3.72
C HIS A 46 13.28 7.49 3.94
N LYS A 47 12.31 8.22 3.38
CA LYS A 47 12.07 9.66 3.66
C LYS A 47 10.79 9.91 4.47
N ALA A 48 10.00 8.88 4.73
CA ALA A 48 8.86 8.95 5.63
C ALA A 48 9.37 8.94 7.09
N ALA A 49 9.94 10.05 7.55
CA ALA A 49 10.06 10.31 8.97
C ALA A 49 8.64 10.45 9.54
N TYR A 50 8.04 9.33 9.95
CA TYR A 50 6.71 9.26 10.53
C TYR A 50 6.72 10.06 11.86
N ASN A 51 6.17 11.28 11.82
CA ASN A 51 5.85 12.15 12.96
C ASN A 51 6.87 12.19 14.11
N LYS A 52 7.89 13.01 13.96
CA LYS A 52 8.79 13.41 15.06
C LYS A 52 8.17 14.59 15.83
N ALA A 53 7.24 14.30 16.74
CA ALA A 53 6.86 15.25 17.79
C ALA A 53 7.81 15.08 18.99
N ALA A 54 8.38 16.19 19.46
CA ALA A 54 9.36 16.19 20.54
C ALA A 54 8.73 15.75 21.87
N GLY A 55 9.42 14.89 22.62
CA GLY A 55 9.15 14.70 24.06
C GLY A 55 8.22 13.54 24.42
N ALA A 56 8.55 12.32 23.98
CA ALA A 56 8.29 11.04 24.62
C ALA A 56 9.11 10.01 23.83
N GLU A 57 9.37 8.81 24.36
CA GLU A 57 9.85 7.68 23.54
C GLU A 57 8.76 7.30 22.53
N ALA A 58 8.59 8.13 21.50
CA ALA A 58 7.60 8.01 20.46
C ALA A 58 8.01 6.81 19.62
N ARG A 59 7.45 5.65 19.97
CA ARG A 59 7.39 4.42 19.19
C ARG A 59 7.38 4.73 17.70
N GLU A 60 8.55 4.68 17.08
CA GLU A 60 8.69 4.97 15.67
C GLU A 60 7.84 3.97 14.90
N ARG A 61 6.81 4.46 14.20
CA ARG A 61 5.93 3.61 13.39
C ARG A 61 6.73 3.18 12.17
N THR A 62 7.35 2.00 12.27
CA THR A 62 8.14 1.40 11.19
C THR A 62 7.24 0.62 10.23
N LEU A 63 7.68 0.47 8.98
CA LEU A 63 7.03 -0.39 7.99
C LEU A 63 6.76 -1.80 8.55
N ARG A 64 7.73 -2.34 9.30
CA ARG A 64 7.61 -3.62 10.00
C ARG A 64 6.41 -3.67 10.93
N SER A 65 6.16 -2.61 11.71
CA SER A 65 5.04 -2.56 12.65
C SER A 65 3.68 -2.63 11.96
N TYR A 66 3.55 -2.07 10.74
CA TYR A 66 2.34 -2.24 9.93
C TYR A 66 2.21 -3.66 9.38
N VAL A 67 3.31 -4.27 8.92
CA VAL A 67 3.30 -5.63 8.32
C VAL A 67 3.12 -6.73 9.36
N GLU A 68 3.58 -6.55 10.60
CA GLU A 68 3.36 -7.49 11.71
C GLU A 68 2.06 -7.17 12.49
N GLY A 69 1.48 -5.99 12.28
CA GLY A 69 0.25 -5.55 12.94
C GLY A 69 0.43 -5.30 14.44
N HIS A 70 1.51 -4.60 14.83
CA HIS A 70 1.73 -4.24 16.23
C HIS A 70 0.64 -3.27 16.71
N TYR A 71 -0.18 -3.69 17.68
CA TYR A 71 -1.29 -2.89 18.20
C TYR A 71 -1.16 -2.45 19.67
N LYS A 72 -0.32 -3.10 20.49
CA LYS A 72 0.04 -2.68 21.88
C LYS A 72 1.46 -3.11 22.29
N SER A 73 2.02 -2.49 23.33
CA SER A 73 3.22 -2.98 24.05
C SER A 73 2.69 -3.70 25.28
N GLU A 74 3.01 -4.97 25.45
CA GLU A 74 2.92 -5.59 26.77
C GLU A 74 4.28 -5.42 27.43
N ARG A 75 4.30 -4.62 28.50
CA ARG A 75 5.44 -4.57 29.41
C ARG A 75 5.37 -5.83 30.26
N ASN A 76 6.29 -6.76 30.02
CA ASN A 76 6.36 -7.99 30.79
C ASN A 76 6.88 -7.65 32.20
N GLU A 77 6.01 -7.66 33.20
CA GLU A 77 6.33 -7.25 34.58
C GLU A 77 7.41 -8.12 35.23
N ALA A 78 7.56 -9.38 34.80
CA ALA A 78 8.57 -10.29 35.31
C ALA A 78 9.99 -10.05 34.75
N THR A 79 10.13 -9.39 33.60
CA THR A 79 11.42 -9.20 32.92
C THR A 79 11.75 -7.74 32.59
N GLY A 80 10.82 -6.81 32.82
CA GLY A 80 10.93 -5.39 32.49
C GLY A 80 10.96 -5.08 30.99
N LYS A 81 11.03 -6.10 30.12
CA LYS A 81 11.14 -5.95 28.66
C LYS A 81 9.74 -5.79 28.04
N SER A 82 9.56 -4.69 27.29
CA SER A 82 8.38 -4.47 26.46
C SER A 82 8.51 -5.27 25.16
N ARG A 83 7.66 -6.27 24.93
CA ARG A 83 7.58 -6.98 23.64
C ARG A 83 6.30 -6.57 22.94
N ALA A 84 6.41 -6.09 21.69
CA ALA A 84 5.24 -5.80 20.89
C ALA A 84 4.59 -7.13 20.48
N LYS A 85 3.31 -7.32 20.81
CA LYS A 85 2.52 -8.44 20.30
C LYS A 85 1.89 -8.01 18.97
N GLY A 86 2.25 -8.69 17.89
CA GLY A 86 1.73 -8.44 16.55
C GLY A 86 0.49 -9.29 16.30
N LEU A 87 -0.43 -8.81 15.46
CA LEU A 87 -1.54 -9.64 14.97
C LEU A 87 -1.06 -10.78 14.06
N ARG A 88 0.13 -10.63 13.47
CA ARG A 88 0.68 -11.57 12.48
C ARG A 88 2.02 -12.11 12.94
N GLU A 89 1.97 -13.24 13.64
CA GLU A 89 3.17 -13.97 14.10
C GLU A 89 3.64 -15.02 13.06
N ASN A 90 2.79 -15.38 12.10
CA ASN A 90 3.13 -16.30 11.01
C ASN A 90 3.94 -15.60 9.92
N ARG A 91 5.18 -16.06 9.70
CA ARG A 91 6.13 -15.55 8.68
C ARG A 91 5.68 -15.75 7.23
N GLY A 92 4.67 -16.58 6.99
CA GLY A 92 4.05 -16.75 5.68
C GLY A 92 3.08 -15.62 5.31
N THR A 93 2.60 -14.85 6.29
CA THR A 93 1.58 -13.82 6.07
C THR A 93 2.12 -12.68 5.23
N TYR A 94 1.38 -12.30 4.20
CA TYR A 94 1.71 -11.17 3.34
C TYR A 94 0.69 -10.04 3.51
N SER A 95 1.16 -8.82 3.26
CA SER A 95 0.37 -7.59 3.30
C SER A 95 0.30 -7.00 1.89
N VAL A 96 -0.85 -6.41 1.55
CA VAL A 96 -1.05 -5.74 0.25
C VAL A 96 -1.66 -4.37 0.45
N ILE A 97 -0.98 -3.34 -0.06
CA ILE A 97 -1.54 -2.02 -0.30
C ILE A 97 -1.76 -1.90 -1.80
N LEU A 98 -2.96 -1.52 -2.22
CA LEU A 98 -3.34 -1.35 -3.62
C LEU A 98 -4.15 -0.06 -3.77
N GLY A 99 -3.79 0.75 -4.76
CA GLY A 99 -4.52 1.95 -5.18
C GLY A 99 -4.84 1.89 -6.67
N VAL A 100 -6.08 2.20 -7.03
CA VAL A 100 -6.53 2.32 -8.41
C VAL A 100 -6.82 3.79 -8.69
N PHE A 101 -6.20 4.32 -9.73
CA PHE A 101 -6.31 5.70 -10.17
C PHE A 101 -6.92 5.68 -11.57
N THR A 102 -8.09 6.28 -11.72
CA THR A 102 -8.80 6.36 -13.00
C THR A 102 -8.88 7.82 -13.42
N ASN A 103 -8.49 8.09 -14.67
CA ASN A 103 -8.77 9.36 -15.31
C ASN A 103 -10.00 9.21 -16.20
N HIS A 104 -11.14 9.74 -15.74
CA HIS A 104 -12.40 9.69 -16.47
C HIS A 104 -12.39 10.47 -17.80
N GLY A 105 -11.48 11.44 -17.97
CA GLY A 105 -11.36 12.21 -19.21
C GLY A 105 -10.75 11.43 -20.37
N TYR A 106 -9.99 10.37 -20.08
CA TYR A 106 -9.28 9.56 -21.09
C TYR A 106 -9.59 8.06 -21.01
N ASP A 107 -10.49 7.64 -20.11
CA ASP A 107 -10.81 6.23 -19.82
C ASP A 107 -9.56 5.38 -19.49
N GLU A 108 -8.55 6.02 -18.88
CA GLU A 108 -7.30 5.37 -18.49
C GLU A 108 -7.37 4.97 -17.01
N THR A 109 -6.93 3.76 -16.72
CA THR A 109 -6.85 3.24 -15.34
C THR A 109 -5.46 2.73 -15.05
N VAL A 110 -4.88 3.21 -13.96
CA VAL A 110 -3.58 2.77 -13.45
C VAL A 110 -3.78 2.16 -12.08
N THR A 111 -3.31 0.92 -11.89
CA THR A 111 -3.21 0.29 -10.59
C THR A 111 -1.77 0.29 -10.11
N LEU A 112 -1.60 0.70 -8.85
CA LEU A 112 -0.36 0.61 -8.11
C LEU A 112 -0.55 -0.34 -6.94
N ALA A 113 0.43 -1.19 -6.66
CA ALA A 113 0.43 -1.98 -5.44
C ALA A 113 1.82 -2.15 -4.84
N GLN A 114 1.85 -2.37 -3.53
CA GLN A 114 3.01 -2.84 -2.79
C GLN A 114 2.63 -4.07 -1.98
N VAL A 115 3.47 -5.09 -2.11
CA VAL A 115 3.31 -6.36 -1.40
C VAL A 115 4.46 -6.54 -0.44
N PHE A 116 4.15 -6.92 0.80
CA PHE A 116 5.12 -7.09 1.88
C PHE A 116 5.00 -8.48 2.49
N GLN A 117 6.12 -9.00 2.98
CA GLN A 117 6.16 -10.21 3.81
C GLN A 117 7.33 -10.14 4.78
N GLN A 118 7.05 -10.37 6.06
CA GLN A 118 8.09 -10.48 7.07
C GLN A 118 8.68 -11.89 7.07
N ARG A 119 9.88 -12.05 6.50
CA ARG A 119 10.56 -13.35 6.37
C ARG A 119 11.47 -13.66 7.56
N GLU A 120 12.12 -12.63 8.08
CA GLU A 120 13.09 -12.74 9.16
C GLU A 120 12.50 -12.28 10.50
N SER A 121 13.08 -12.72 11.63
CA SER A 121 12.67 -12.26 12.97
C SER A 121 13.10 -10.82 13.25
N THR A 122 14.04 -10.30 12.47
CA THR A 122 14.63 -8.97 12.57
C THR A 122 14.69 -8.33 11.19
N GLY A 123 14.98 -7.03 11.11
CA GLY A 123 15.13 -6.33 9.83
C GLY A 123 13.83 -5.84 9.20
N GLN A 124 13.93 -5.33 7.96
CA GLN A 124 12.79 -4.81 7.21
C GLN A 124 12.03 -5.94 6.51
N PRO A 125 10.70 -5.82 6.34
CA PRO A 125 9.93 -6.74 5.52
C PRO A 125 10.48 -6.80 4.09
N HIS A 126 10.50 -8.00 3.52
CA HIS A 126 10.68 -8.15 2.07
C HIS A 126 9.51 -7.45 1.37
N ARG A 127 9.79 -6.73 0.28
CA ARG A 127 8.77 -6.02 -0.48
C ARG A 127 9.03 -6.06 -1.98
N PHE A 128 7.95 -5.94 -2.75
CA PHE A 128 8.01 -5.62 -4.17
C PHE A 128 6.85 -4.73 -4.57
N PHE A 129 7.00 -4.09 -5.72
CA PHE A 129 6.08 -3.09 -6.24
C PHE A 129 5.46 -3.57 -7.54
N VAL A 130 4.21 -3.17 -7.79
CA VAL A 130 3.43 -3.56 -8.96
C VAL A 130 2.83 -2.32 -9.60
N VAL A 131 2.91 -2.25 -10.92
CA VAL A 131 2.25 -1.24 -11.75
C VAL A 131 1.49 -1.95 -12.86
N ALA A 132 0.25 -1.54 -13.12
CA ALA A 132 -0.54 -2.04 -14.24
C ALA A 132 -1.39 -0.92 -14.84
N THR A 133 -1.55 -0.91 -16.16
CA THR A 133 -2.43 0.02 -16.89
C THR A 133 -3.85 -0.53 -17.03
N LYS A 134 -4.31 -1.24 -15.99
CA LYS A 134 -5.67 -1.77 -15.85
C LYS A 134 -6.04 -1.85 -14.39
N GLN A 135 -7.33 -2.00 -14.11
CA GLN A 135 -7.79 -2.26 -12.75
C GLN A 135 -7.35 -3.64 -12.28
N LEU A 136 -6.70 -3.72 -11.12
CA LEU A 136 -6.50 -4.96 -10.36
C LEU A 136 -7.25 -4.86 -9.03
N SER A 137 -7.54 -6.01 -8.42
CA SER A 137 -8.12 -6.08 -7.09
C SER A 137 -7.37 -7.06 -6.20
N ILE A 138 -7.34 -6.80 -4.88
CA ILE A 138 -6.67 -7.71 -3.95
C ILE A 138 -7.33 -9.09 -3.96
N ALA A 139 -8.67 -9.14 -4.00
CA ALA A 139 -9.43 -10.37 -3.94
C ALA A 139 -9.25 -11.27 -5.18
N THR A 140 -9.01 -10.67 -6.35
CA THR A 140 -8.90 -11.42 -7.62
C THR A 140 -7.46 -11.63 -8.07
N ASP A 141 -6.57 -10.67 -7.82
CA ASP A 141 -5.22 -10.67 -8.41
C ASP A 141 -4.12 -10.96 -7.39
N PHE A 142 -4.41 -10.74 -6.09
CA PHE A 142 -3.45 -10.91 -4.98
C PHE A 142 -3.90 -11.96 -3.96
N ALA A 143 -4.89 -12.78 -4.29
CA ALA A 143 -5.35 -13.92 -3.50
C ALA A 143 -5.27 -15.21 -4.31
N ASP A 144 -5.36 -16.35 -3.63
CA ASP A 144 -5.45 -17.69 -4.21
C ASP A 144 -4.39 -17.97 -5.30
N PHE A 145 -3.17 -17.46 -5.11
CA PHE A 145 -2.05 -17.63 -6.04
C PHE A 145 -1.13 -18.79 -5.65
N GLY A 146 -1.45 -19.52 -4.58
CA GLY A 146 -0.63 -20.60 -4.00
C GLY A 146 -0.01 -20.19 -2.66
N SER A 147 1.14 -20.80 -2.35
CA SER A 147 1.80 -20.65 -1.04
C SER A 147 3.03 -19.73 -1.04
N ASP A 148 3.51 -19.29 -2.22
CA ASP A 148 4.71 -18.45 -2.36
C ASP A 148 4.45 -17.18 -3.18
N LEU A 149 5.00 -16.06 -2.73
CA LEU A 149 5.02 -14.79 -3.45
C LEU A 149 5.69 -14.88 -4.83
N ARG A 150 6.52 -15.90 -5.08
CA ARG A 150 7.04 -16.17 -6.43
C ARG A 150 5.94 -16.47 -7.43
N ASP A 151 4.91 -17.21 -7.02
CA ASP A 151 3.78 -17.55 -7.89
C ASP A 151 2.85 -16.35 -8.10
N LEU A 152 2.67 -15.52 -7.06
CA LEU A 152 2.01 -14.21 -7.21
C LEU A 152 2.72 -13.35 -8.27
N ARG A 153 4.06 -13.26 -8.23
CA ARG A 153 4.82 -12.48 -9.21
C ARG A 153 4.64 -13.01 -10.63
N LYS A 154 4.63 -14.34 -10.82
CA LYS A 154 4.39 -14.94 -12.14
C LYS A 154 2.98 -14.61 -12.65
N ARG A 155 1.96 -14.78 -11.79
CA ARG A 155 0.55 -14.47 -12.11
C ARG A 155 0.37 -13.02 -12.54
N LEU A 156 0.91 -12.07 -11.77
CA LEU A 156 0.79 -10.65 -12.06
C LEU A 156 1.47 -10.28 -13.38
N ARG A 157 2.65 -10.84 -13.68
CA ARG A 157 3.32 -10.63 -14.97
C ARG A 157 2.54 -11.23 -16.13
N ALA A 158 2.00 -12.44 -15.97
CA ALA A 158 1.15 -13.06 -16.98
C ALA A 158 -0.12 -12.24 -17.25
N ALA A 159 -0.61 -11.53 -16.23
CA ALA A 159 -1.71 -10.57 -16.34
C ALA A 159 -1.28 -9.21 -16.94
N GLY A 160 -0.01 -9.02 -17.32
CA GLY A 160 0.50 -7.79 -17.93
C GLY A 160 0.92 -6.70 -16.95
N ALA A 161 1.14 -7.03 -15.67
CA ALA A 161 1.65 -6.08 -14.69
C ALA A 161 3.19 -6.03 -14.68
N ASP A 162 3.73 -4.83 -14.54
CA ASP A 162 5.15 -4.60 -14.29
C ASP A 162 5.47 -4.79 -12.81
N ILE A 163 6.58 -5.48 -12.53
CA ILE A 163 7.01 -5.77 -11.16
C ILE A 163 8.41 -5.21 -10.93
N PHE A 164 8.58 -4.49 -9.82
CA PHE A 164 9.84 -3.87 -9.42
C PHE A 164 10.24 -4.34 -8.03
N ASP A 165 11.54 -4.49 -7.79
CA ASP A 165 12.09 -4.80 -6.47
C ASP A 165 12.64 -3.54 -5.76
N GLU A 166 12.78 -2.44 -6.51
CA GLU A 166 13.34 -1.18 -6.04
C GLU A 166 12.34 -0.03 -6.24
N PHE A 167 12.15 0.76 -5.18
CA PHE A 167 11.24 1.90 -5.22
C PHE A 167 11.59 2.93 -6.30
N PRO A 168 12.86 3.34 -6.55
CA PRO A 168 13.17 4.30 -7.60
C PRO A 168 12.67 3.90 -8.99
N LYS A 169 12.79 2.62 -9.36
CA LYS A 169 12.31 2.10 -10.66
C LYS A 169 10.78 2.13 -10.73
N TYR A 170 10.12 1.71 -9.66
CA TYR A 170 8.67 1.82 -9.50
C TYR A 170 8.19 3.28 -9.61
N ALA A 171 8.87 4.21 -8.91
CA ALA A 171 8.55 5.64 -8.91
C ALA A 171 8.73 6.28 -10.28
N THR A 172 9.73 5.87 -11.06
CA THR A 172 9.89 6.31 -12.45
C THR A 172 8.73 5.84 -13.32
N SER A 173 8.30 4.57 -13.20
CA SER A 173 7.14 4.06 -13.94
C SER A 173 5.84 4.77 -13.55
N LEU A 174 5.63 4.96 -12.25
CA LEU A 174 4.54 5.75 -11.69
C LEU A 174 4.48 7.16 -12.27
N ARG A 175 5.60 7.91 -12.19
CA ARG A 175 5.68 9.28 -12.73
C ARG A 175 5.38 9.29 -14.21
N ARG A 176 5.96 8.39 -14.99
CA ARG A 176 5.67 8.28 -16.43
C ARG A 176 4.17 8.12 -16.68
N LEU A 177 3.49 7.22 -15.97
CA LEU A 177 2.06 6.99 -16.16
C LEU A 177 1.18 8.16 -15.69
N LEU A 178 1.61 8.90 -14.66
CA LEU A 178 0.90 10.08 -14.17
C LEU A 178 1.22 11.37 -14.95
N GLU A 179 2.39 11.44 -15.59
CA GLU A 179 2.86 12.62 -16.35
C GLU A 179 2.48 12.54 -17.83
N PHE A 180 2.42 11.34 -18.43
CA PHE A 180 1.98 11.17 -19.82
C PHE A 180 0.52 11.63 -20.04
N ASP A 181 -0.26 11.65 -18.96
CA ASP A 181 -1.62 12.20 -18.91
C ASP A 181 -1.66 13.74 -19.11
N ARG A 182 -0.62 14.47 -18.68
CA ARG A 182 -0.60 15.95 -18.77
C ARG A 182 -0.26 16.51 -20.15
N SER A 183 0.34 15.71 -21.04
CA SER A 183 0.84 16.18 -22.34
C SER A 183 -0.07 15.87 -23.52
N ARG A 184 -1.22 15.22 -23.31
CA ARG A 184 -2.25 15.08 -24.34
C ARG A 184 -3.14 16.32 -24.34
N PRO A 185 -3.10 17.17 -25.39
CA PRO A 185 -4.09 18.22 -25.52
C PRO A 185 -5.46 17.56 -25.66
N SER A 186 -6.39 17.97 -24.81
CA SER A 186 -7.79 17.60 -24.90
C SER A 186 -8.27 17.95 -26.30
N SER A 187 -8.51 16.95 -27.16
CA SER A 187 -9.16 17.16 -28.44
C SER A 187 -10.63 17.51 -28.17
N CYS A 188 -10.86 18.77 -27.81
CA CYS A 188 -12.18 19.36 -27.77
C CYS A 188 -12.71 19.37 -29.20
N SER A 189 -13.44 18.32 -29.59
CA SER A 189 -14.15 18.29 -30.86
C SER A 189 -15.29 19.32 -30.78
N THR A 190 -14.97 20.56 -31.15
CA THR A 190 -15.99 21.56 -31.42
C THR A 190 -16.72 21.12 -32.68
N ARG A 191 -17.84 20.43 -32.48
CA ARG A 191 -18.82 20.14 -33.52
C ARG A 191 -19.50 21.46 -33.87
N ARG A 192 -18.88 22.25 -34.76
CA ARG A 192 -19.53 23.40 -35.38
C ARG A 192 -20.56 22.88 -36.37
N SER A 193 -21.83 22.99 -35.98
CA SER A 193 -22.95 22.98 -36.90
C SER A 193 -23.09 24.39 -37.47
N ARG A 194 -22.97 24.51 -38.80
CA ARG A 194 -23.78 25.34 -39.70
C ARG A 194 -23.33 25.10 -41.13
#